data_AF-A0A3P3W2F2-F1
#
_entry.id   AF-A0A3P3W2F2-F1
#
_cell.length_a   1.000
_cell.length_b   1.000
_cell.length_c   1.000
_cell.angle_alpha   90.00
_cell.angle_beta   90.00
_cell.angle_gamma   90.00
#
_symmetry.space_group_name_H-M   'P 1'
#
loop_
_entity.id
_entity.type
_entity.pdbx_description
1 polymer ?
#
loop_
_entity_poly.entity_id
_entity_poly.type
_entity_poly.pdbx_seq_one_letter_code
_entity_poly.pdbx_strand_id
1 'polypeptide(L)'
;MILKLILFTFIISLPVIIYWNYIKNKIKVDKKLLLSYFLFGSWFGMCGEVFLDTVINKILKVPVPLWEYRILPIHDKATSSYGPIMWGIAAVCVCFFQHYNLKETSLRKLQGWKLFFIEAGFLMIAELYFDISGYFLFNEYFFYYFSPEFYHFSALVNIPFWWCGYKIIVKASDVLYSEWKLNFTIALLMVIILVWGF
;
A
#
# COMPACT_ATOMS: atom_id res chain seq x y z
N MET A 1 12.53 -0.50 -20.89
CA MET A 1 11.98 0.05 -19.64
C MET A 1 10.48 -0.17 -19.51
N ILE A 2 9.65 0.33 -20.44
CA ILE A 2 8.18 0.19 -20.40
C ILE A 2 7.72 -1.27 -20.22
N LEU A 3 8.28 -2.20 -21.01
CA LEU A 3 7.96 -3.63 -20.88
C LEU A 3 8.24 -4.17 -19.47
N LYS A 4 9.35 -3.76 -18.84
CA LYS A 4 9.68 -4.17 -17.47
C LYS A 4 8.68 -3.61 -16.46
N LEU A 5 8.23 -2.37 -16.64
CA LEU A 5 7.18 -1.77 -15.80
C LEU A 5 5.85 -2.51 -15.98
N ILE A 6 5.44 -2.85 -17.20
CA ILE A 6 4.23 -3.65 -17.46
C ILE A 6 4.32 -5.03 -16.80
N LEU A 7 5.46 -5.71 -16.95
CA LEU A 7 5.72 -6.99 -16.29
C LEU A 7 5.69 -6.84 -14.78
N PHE A 8 6.29 -5.79 -14.23
CA PHE A 8 6.25 -5.50 -12.81
C PHE A 8 4.82 -5.29 -12.33
N THR A 9 4.01 -4.47 -13.02
CA THR A 9 2.57 -4.29 -12.73
C THR A 9 1.85 -5.63 -12.69
N PHE A 10 2.09 -6.48 -13.68
CA PHE A 10 1.48 -7.78 -13.78
C PHE A 10 1.87 -8.67 -12.59
N ILE A 11 3.17 -8.75 -12.27
CA ILE A 11 3.69 -9.53 -11.14
C ILE A 11 3.07 -9.02 -9.84
N ILE A 12 3.18 -7.73 -9.52
CA ILE A 12 2.68 -7.21 -8.24
C ILE A 12 1.16 -7.38 -8.10
N SER A 13 0.42 -7.51 -9.20
CA SER A 13 -1.02 -7.77 -9.23
C SER A 13 -1.39 -9.26 -9.06
N LEU A 14 -0.43 -10.19 -9.14
CA LEU A 14 -0.70 -11.63 -9.04
C LEU A 14 -1.46 -12.02 -7.76
N PRO A 15 -1.13 -11.52 -6.55
CA PRO A 15 -1.89 -11.84 -5.36
C PRO A 15 -3.37 -11.47 -5.48
N VAL A 16 -3.68 -10.29 -6.04
CA VAL A 16 -5.05 -9.83 -6.31
C VAL A 16 -5.74 -10.74 -7.32
N ILE A 17 -5.07 -11.07 -8.42
CA ILE A 17 -5.62 -11.92 -9.50
C ILE A 17 -5.91 -13.34 -8.98
N ILE A 18 -4.97 -13.93 -8.24
CA ILE A 18 -5.10 -15.26 -7.64
C ILE A 18 -6.26 -15.27 -6.64
N TYR A 19 -6.31 -14.29 -5.75
CA TYR A 19 -7.38 -14.20 -4.74
C TYR A 19 -8.74 -13.99 -5.40
N TRP A 20 -8.85 -13.07 -6.36
CA TRP A 20 -10.07 -12.83 -7.12
C TRP A 20 -10.58 -14.12 -7.79
N ASN A 21 -9.70 -14.84 -8.48
CA ASN A 21 -10.06 -16.10 -9.13
C ASN A 21 -10.52 -17.17 -8.13
N TYR A 22 -9.95 -17.18 -6.93
CA TYR A 22 -10.34 -18.09 -5.87
C TYR A 22 -11.72 -17.80 -5.28
N ILE A 23 -12.15 -16.53 -5.22
CA ILE A 23 -13.41 -16.10 -4.59
C ILE A 23 -14.55 -15.79 -5.56
N LYS A 24 -14.28 -15.46 -6.82
CA LYS A 24 -15.29 -14.91 -7.77
C LYS A 24 -16.52 -15.80 -7.98
N ASN A 25 -16.36 -17.13 -7.82
CA ASN A 25 -17.44 -18.10 -7.95
C ASN A 25 -18.11 -18.46 -6.60
N LYS A 26 -17.60 -17.91 -5.48
CA LYS A 26 -18.02 -18.25 -4.12
C LYS A 26 -18.71 -17.09 -3.42
N ILE A 27 -18.22 -15.87 -3.63
CA ILE A 27 -18.76 -14.65 -3.02
C ILE A 27 -18.92 -13.60 -4.12
N LYS A 28 -20.03 -12.85 -4.06
CA LYS A 28 -20.22 -11.66 -4.87
C LYS A 28 -19.31 -10.54 -4.37
N VAL A 29 -18.30 -10.18 -5.15
CA VAL A 29 -17.34 -9.13 -4.81
C VAL A 29 -17.89 -7.75 -5.17
N ASP A 30 -17.82 -6.81 -4.24
CA ASP A 30 -18.21 -5.42 -4.45
C ASP A 30 -17.05 -4.64 -5.06
N LYS A 31 -17.17 -4.34 -6.35
CA LYS A 31 -16.14 -3.60 -7.10
C LYS A 31 -15.97 -2.17 -6.60
N LYS A 32 -17.00 -1.54 -6.04
CA LYS A 32 -16.91 -0.18 -5.50
C LYS A 32 -16.08 -0.16 -4.22
N LEU A 33 -16.25 -1.18 -3.37
CA LEU A 33 -15.43 -1.34 -2.18
C LEU A 33 -13.96 -1.54 -2.55
N LEU A 34 -13.67 -2.43 -3.51
CA LEU A 34 -12.30 -2.62 -4.01
C LEU A 34 -11.69 -1.33 -4.56
N LEU A 35 -12.46 -0.57 -5.35
CA LEU A 35 -12.02 0.71 -5.89
C LEU A 35 -11.76 1.74 -4.78
N SER A 36 -12.59 1.76 -3.73
CA SER A 36 -12.39 2.61 -2.56
C SER A 36 -11.04 2.33 -1.87
N TYR A 37 -10.76 1.05 -1.60
CA TYR A 37 -9.48 0.63 -1.05
C TYR A 37 -8.31 0.98 -1.96
N PHE A 38 -8.45 0.77 -3.27
CA PHE A 38 -7.41 1.13 -4.23
C PHE A 38 -7.12 2.63 -4.17
N LEU A 39 -8.13 3.48 -4.33
CA LEU A 39 -7.96 4.94 -4.37
C LEU A 39 -7.39 5.48 -3.05
N PHE A 40 -7.97 5.08 -1.92
CA PHE A 40 -7.49 5.53 -0.62
C PHE A 40 -6.09 5.00 -0.34
N GLY A 41 -5.81 3.73 -0.62
CA GLY A 41 -4.49 3.13 -0.46
C GLY A 41 -3.42 3.81 -1.32
N SER A 42 -3.73 4.09 -2.58
CA SER A 42 -2.85 4.84 -3.49
C SER A 42 -2.49 6.21 -2.92
N TRP A 43 -3.49 6.95 -2.44
CA TRP A 43 -3.28 8.29 -1.87
C TRP A 43 -2.55 8.24 -0.53
N PHE A 44 -3.05 7.42 0.39
CA PHE A 44 -2.52 7.30 1.75
C PHE A 44 -1.09 6.76 1.76
N GLY A 45 -0.77 5.78 0.93
CA GLY A 45 0.61 5.29 0.79
C GLY A 45 1.55 6.43 0.41
N MET A 46 1.24 7.18 -0.64
CA MET A 46 2.09 8.29 -1.09
C MET A 46 2.22 9.41 -0.04
N CYS A 47 1.11 9.84 0.55
CA CYS A 47 1.14 10.88 1.57
C CYS A 47 1.83 10.40 2.86
N GLY A 48 1.59 9.15 3.24
CA GLY A 48 2.18 8.50 4.40
C GLY A 48 3.69 8.45 4.30
N GLU A 49 4.23 8.09 3.13
CA GLU A 49 5.66 8.02 2.88
C GLU A 49 6.32 9.41 3.03
N VAL A 50 5.81 10.43 2.35
CA VAL A 50 6.34 11.81 2.49
C VAL A 50 6.23 12.30 3.93
N PHE A 51 5.10 12.04 4.58
CA PHE A 51 4.86 12.47 5.95
C PHE A 51 5.81 11.78 6.92
N LEU A 52 5.97 10.47 6.82
CA LEU A 52 6.81 9.67 7.71
C LEU A 52 8.29 10.04 7.54
N ASP A 53 8.78 10.16 6.31
CA ASP A 53 10.15 10.64 6.06
C ASP A 53 10.36 12.02 6.70
N THR A 54 9.43 12.97 6.46
CA THR A 54 9.52 14.33 7.02
C THR A 54 9.50 14.34 8.54
N VAL A 55 8.56 13.61 9.17
CA VAL A 55 8.37 13.62 10.61
C VAL A 55 9.51 12.89 11.32
N ILE A 56 9.91 11.73 10.82
CA ILE A 56 10.96 10.95 11.48
C ILE A 56 12.32 11.64 11.33
N ASN A 57 12.65 12.21 10.16
CA ASN A 57 13.89 13.01 10.01
C ASN A 57 13.90 14.21 10.97
N LYS A 58 12.75 14.85 11.22
CA LYS A 58 12.63 15.92 12.22
C LYS A 58 12.78 15.42 13.67
N ILE A 59 12.18 14.28 14.01
CA ILE A 59 12.22 13.72 15.37
C ILE A 59 13.62 13.20 15.70
N LEU A 60 14.20 12.38 14.81
CA LEU A 60 15.48 11.73 15.03
C LEU A 60 16.66 12.67 14.78
N LYS A 61 16.44 13.83 14.14
CA LYS A 61 17.49 14.77 13.71
C LYS A 61 18.58 14.08 12.88
N VAL A 62 18.22 12.99 12.20
CA VAL A 62 19.11 12.24 11.33
C VAL A 62 18.93 12.79 9.91
N PRO A 63 20.02 13.22 9.23
CA PRO A 63 19.94 13.77 7.88
C PRO A 63 19.84 12.69 6.80
N VAL A 64 19.72 11.42 7.16
CA VAL A 64 19.70 10.28 6.24
C VAL A 64 18.26 9.86 6.03
N PRO A 65 17.77 9.74 4.77
CA PRO A 65 16.44 9.23 4.51
C PRO A 65 16.29 7.84 5.13
N LEU A 66 15.12 7.55 5.71
CA LEU A 66 14.86 6.22 6.28
C LEU A 66 14.79 5.15 5.20
N TRP A 67 14.27 5.52 4.05
CA TRP A 67 14.23 4.71 2.86
C TRP A 67 14.33 5.57 1.61
N GLU A 68 14.62 4.92 0.49
CA GLU A 68 14.74 5.57 -0.81
C GLU A 68 14.17 4.69 -1.90
N TYR A 69 13.33 5.27 -2.76
CA TYR A 69 12.83 4.59 -3.94
C TYR A 69 13.89 4.59 -5.02
N ARG A 70 14.11 3.41 -5.59
CA ARG A 70 15.18 3.16 -6.54
C ARG A 70 14.68 2.62 -7.89
N ILE A 71 13.36 2.47 -8.09
CA ILE A 71 12.78 2.09 -9.38
C ILE A 71 11.92 3.24 -9.95
N LEU A 72 12.17 3.57 -11.23
CA LEU A 72 11.48 4.58 -12.04
C LEU A 72 9.96 4.61 -11.82
N PRO A 73 9.31 5.79 -11.94
CA PRO A 73 9.83 7.00 -12.59
C PRO A 73 10.60 8.00 -11.69
N ILE A 74 10.74 7.75 -10.39
CA ILE A 74 11.54 8.60 -9.50
C ILE A 74 12.58 7.73 -8.81
N HIS A 75 13.85 8.09 -9.00
CA HIS A 75 14.99 7.55 -8.27
C HIS A 75 15.46 8.56 -7.24
N ASP A 76 16.05 8.05 -6.18
CA ASP A 76 16.73 8.81 -5.15
C ASP A 76 15.84 9.76 -4.34
N LYS A 77 14.60 9.34 -4.07
CA LYS A 77 13.63 10.10 -3.27
C LYS A 77 12.82 9.22 -2.34
N ALA A 78 12.17 9.86 -1.37
CA ALA A 78 11.23 9.22 -0.44
C ALA A 78 9.93 8.69 -1.08
N THR A 79 9.70 8.90 -2.39
CA THR A 79 8.53 8.37 -3.10
C THR A 79 8.81 8.07 -4.57
N SER A 80 8.09 7.10 -5.15
CA SER A 80 8.02 6.89 -6.61
C SER A 80 6.65 7.27 -7.16
N SER A 81 6.59 7.84 -8.37
CA SER A 81 5.32 8.06 -9.06
C SER A 81 4.63 6.76 -9.49
N TYR A 82 5.30 5.61 -9.34
CA TYR A 82 4.69 4.28 -9.43
C TYR A 82 4.08 3.80 -8.10
N GLY A 83 4.46 4.42 -6.98
CA GLY A 83 3.94 4.14 -5.64
C GLY A 83 2.40 4.11 -5.53
N PRO A 84 1.62 4.98 -6.20
CA PRO A 84 0.16 4.91 -6.13
C PRO A 84 -0.40 3.57 -6.59
N ILE A 85 0.14 2.99 -7.67
CA ILE A 85 -0.34 1.70 -8.20
C ILE A 85 -0.05 0.59 -7.19
N MET A 86 1.18 0.59 -6.67
CA MET A 86 1.67 -0.43 -5.77
C MET A 86 0.93 -0.40 -4.42
N TRP A 87 0.79 0.77 -3.81
CA TRP A 87 0.03 0.94 -2.56
C TRP A 87 -1.46 0.69 -2.76
N GLY A 88 -2.01 1.06 -3.91
CA GLY A 88 -3.40 0.73 -4.27
C GLY A 88 -3.63 -0.79 -4.34
N ILE A 89 -2.71 -1.53 -4.96
CA ILE A 89 -2.76 -3.00 -5.02
C ILE A 89 -2.64 -3.61 -3.62
N ALA A 90 -1.69 -3.15 -2.80
CA ALA A 90 -1.56 -3.57 -1.41
C ALA A 90 -2.85 -3.34 -0.61
N ALA A 91 -3.50 -2.18 -0.78
CA ALA A 91 -4.77 -1.90 -0.12
C ALA A 91 -5.93 -2.78 -0.62
N VAL A 92 -5.97 -3.14 -1.91
CA VAL A 92 -6.93 -4.12 -2.42
C VAL A 92 -6.71 -5.50 -1.80
N CYS A 93 -5.46 -5.91 -1.60
CA CYS A 93 -5.13 -7.13 -0.86
C CYS A 93 -5.64 -7.06 0.59
N VAL A 94 -5.51 -5.90 1.26
CA VAL A 94 -6.10 -5.67 2.60
C VAL A 94 -7.63 -5.80 2.55
N CYS A 95 -8.28 -5.25 1.53
CA CYS A 95 -9.73 -5.38 1.33
C CYS A 95 -10.15 -6.85 1.24
N PHE A 96 -9.44 -7.66 0.44
CA PHE A 96 -9.73 -9.09 0.36
C PHE A 96 -9.58 -9.80 1.69
N PHE A 97 -8.51 -9.49 2.42
CA PHE A 97 -8.27 -10.09 3.72
C PHE A 97 -9.35 -9.73 4.76
N GLN A 98 -9.85 -8.49 4.74
CA GLN A 98 -10.84 -8.01 5.71
C GLN A 98 -12.28 -8.40 5.38
N HIS A 99 -12.68 -8.24 4.12
CA HIS A 99 -14.08 -8.31 3.70
C HIS A 99 -14.46 -9.60 2.97
N TYR A 100 -13.48 -10.32 2.41
CA TYR A 100 -13.74 -11.48 1.54
C TYR A 100 -13.08 -12.78 2.01
N ASN A 101 -12.75 -12.84 3.30
CA ASN A 101 -12.10 -13.99 3.89
C ASN A 101 -13.07 -15.16 4.09
N LEU A 102 -12.92 -16.22 3.29
CA LEU A 102 -13.78 -17.42 3.36
C LEU A 102 -13.70 -18.16 4.72
N LYS A 103 -12.66 -17.92 5.52
CA LYS A 103 -12.49 -18.50 6.87
C LYS A 103 -12.82 -17.48 7.96
N GLU A 104 -13.86 -16.66 7.73
CA GLU A 104 -14.30 -15.51 8.53
C GLU A 104 -14.30 -15.75 10.06
N THR A 105 -14.52 -17.00 10.48
CA THR A 105 -14.64 -17.41 11.89
C THR A 105 -13.33 -17.61 12.65
N SER A 106 -12.18 -17.86 12.02
CA SER A 106 -10.93 -18.14 12.75
C SER A 106 -10.07 -16.90 12.98
N LEU A 107 -10.01 -15.99 12.01
CA LEU A 107 -9.19 -14.78 12.10
C LEU A 107 -9.83 -13.68 12.96
N ARG A 108 -11.17 -13.55 12.94
CA ARG A 108 -11.90 -12.63 13.83
C ARG A 108 -11.82 -13.01 15.31
N LYS A 109 -11.43 -14.24 15.63
CA LYS A 109 -11.17 -14.69 17.00
C LYS A 109 -9.77 -14.33 17.50
N LEU A 110 -8.87 -13.91 16.62
CA LEU A 110 -7.55 -13.45 17.03
C LEU A 110 -7.67 -12.09 17.69
N GLN A 111 -7.07 -11.94 18.86
CA GLN A 111 -7.08 -10.71 19.65
C GLN A 111 -5.68 -10.33 20.11
N GLY A 112 -5.51 -9.06 20.45
CA GLY A 112 -4.27 -8.51 20.98
C GLY A 112 -3.10 -8.64 20.00
N TRP A 113 -1.95 -9.06 20.52
CA TRP A 113 -0.68 -9.09 19.79
C TRP A 113 -0.68 -9.97 18.53
N LYS A 114 -1.44 -11.07 18.52
CA LYS A 114 -1.50 -11.96 17.34
C LYS A 114 -2.14 -11.27 16.14
N LEU A 115 -3.24 -10.55 16.37
CA LEU A 115 -3.91 -9.79 15.32
C LEU A 115 -3.01 -8.63 14.84
N PHE A 116 -2.37 -7.93 15.77
CA PHE A 116 -1.39 -6.88 15.46
C PHE A 116 -0.31 -7.36 14.49
N PHE A 117 0.35 -8.50 14.77
CA PHE A 117 1.41 -9.02 13.91
C PHE A 117 0.90 -9.47 12.54
N ILE A 118 -0.32 -10.01 12.45
CA ILE A 118 -0.91 -10.39 11.16
C ILE A 118 -1.21 -9.15 10.32
N GLU A 119 -1.80 -8.13 10.91
CA GLU A 119 -2.15 -6.89 10.22
C GLU A 119 -0.91 -6.10 9.79
N ALA A 120 0.07 -5.95 10.68
CA ALA A 120 1.35 -5.31 10.37
C ALA A 120 2.14 -6.12 9.33
N GLY A 121 2.22 -7.43 9.53
CA GLY A 121 2.95 -8.36 8.66
C GLY A 121 2.38 -8.39 7.25
N PHE A 122 1.09 -8.09 7.07
CA PHE A 122 0.49 -8.03 5.73
C PHE A 122 1.14 -6.98 4.83
N LEU A 123 1.27 -5.74 5.33
CA LEU A 123 1.89 -4.66 4.55
C LEU A 123 3.39 -4.89 4.40
N MET A 124 4.07 -5.43 5.42
CA MET A 124 5.47 -5.83 5.33
C MET A 124 5.70 -6.88 4.23
N ILE A 125 4.85 -7.92 4.16
CA ILE A 125 4.96 -8.95 3.12
C ILE A 125 4.66 -8.36 1.73
N ALA A 126 3.71 -7.43 1.64
CA ALA A 126 3.43 -6.74 0.38
C ALA A 126 4.66 -5.95 -0.09
N GLU A 127 5.30 -5.19 0.81
CA GLU A 127 6.53 -4.45 0.56
C GLU A 127 7.67 -5.37 0.10
N LEU A 128 7.95 -6.44 0.86
CA LEU A 128 8.95 -7.45 0.49
C LEU A 128 8.66 -8.05 -0.89
N TYR A 129 7.38 -8.29 -1.20
CA TYR A 129 6.99 -8.81 -2.51
C TYR A 129 7.27 -7.81 -3.63
N PHE A 130 7.06 -6.51 -3.38
CA PHE A 130 7.41 -5.45 -4.33
C PHE A 130 8.91 -5.34 -4.53
N ASP A 131 9.71 -5.41 -3.45
CA ASP A 131 11.17 -5.35 -3.54
C ASP A 131 11.78 -6.55 -4.24
N ILE A 132 11.33 -7.75 -3.92
CA ILE A 132 11.78 -8.97 -4.60
C ILE A 132 11.43 -8.90 -6.09
N SER A 133 10.21 -8.49 -6.42
CA SER A 133 9.76 -8.34 -7.81
C SER A 133 10.56 -7.26 -8.54
N GLY A 134 10.91 -6.18 -7.85
CA GLY A 134 11.74 -5.08 -8.35
C GLY A 134 13.14 -5.58 -8.66
N TYR A 135 13.77 -6.25 -7.70
CA TYR A 135 15.11 -6.80 -7.81
C TYR A 135 15.23 -7.76 -9.00
N PHE A 136 14.28 -8.69 -9.17
CA PHE A 136 14.30 -9.64 -10.28
C PHE A 136 14.18 -8.98 -11.67
N LEU A 137 13.39 -7.90 -11.81
CA LEU A 137 13.15 -7.27 -13.11
C LEU A 137 14.13 -6.15 -13.44
N PHE A 138 14.60 -5.41 -12.42
CA PHE A 138 15.39 -4.19 -12.59
C PHE A 138 16.83 -4.33 -12.07
N ASN A 139 17.17 -5.42 -11.39
CA ASN A 139 18.45 -5.63 -10.70
C ASN A 139 18.71 -4.56 -9.60
N GLU A 140 17.63 -4.06 -9.01
CA GLU A 140 17.61 -3.01 -8.00
C GLU A 140 16.37 -3.17 -7.12
N TYR A 141 16.45 -2.84 -5.84
CA TYR A 141 15.29 -2.87 -4.94
C TYR A 141 14.29 -1.78 -5.32
N PHE A 142 13.01 -1.97 -5.00
CA PHE A 142 12.02 -0.92 -5.24
C PHE A 142 12.16 0.17 -4.19
N PHE A 143 12.37 -0.23 -2.93
CA PHE A 143 12.69 0.55 -1.76
C PHE A 143 14.01 0.08 -1.18
N TYR A 144 14.82 1.03 -0.75
CA TYR A 144 16.04 0.75 -0.02
C TYR A 144 15.90 1.31 1.39
N TYR A 145 15.75 0.45 2.38
CA TYR A 145 15.74 0.89 3.79
C TYR A 145 17.15 1.08 4.31
N PHE A 146 17.45 2.22 4.91
CA PHE A 146 18.77 2.49 5.51
C PHE A 146 18.93 1.93 6.93
N SER A 147 17.87 1.31 7.45
CA SER A 147 17.91 0.55 8.69
C SER A 147 18.77 -0.71 8.50
N PRO A 148 19.65 -1.07 9.46
CA PRO A 148 20.54 -2.23 9.32
C PRO A 148 19.80 -3.57 9.39
N GLU A 149 18.55 -3.60 9.83
CA GLU A 149 17.73 -4.81 9.86
C GLU A 149 17.30 -5.23 8.43
N PHE A 150 17.15 -6.56 8.22
CA PHE A 150 16.67 -7.17 6.97
C PHE A 150 17.40 -6.79 5.66
N TYR A 151 18.67 -6.42 5.71
CA TYR A 151 19.46 -6.15 4.50
C TYR A 151 18.77 -5.18 3.52
N HIS A 152 18.18 -4.10 4.05
CA HIS A 152 17.53 -3.02 3.28
C HIS A 152 16.18 -3.36 2.64
N PHE A 153 15.69 -4.60 2.76
CA PHE A 153 14.39 -5.02 2.22
C PHE A 153 13.18 -4.51 3.01
N SER A 154 13.37 -4.22 4.30
CA SER A 154 12.32 -3.72 5.19
C SER A 154 12.95 -3.32 6.52
N ALA A 155 12.18 -2.76 7.46
CA ALA A 155 12.71 -2.40 8.78
C ALA A 155 11.73 -2.74 9.91
N LEU A 156 12.19 -3.43 10.95
CA LEU A 156 11.34 -3.77 12.11
C LEU A 156 10.76 -2.53 12.80
N VAL A 157 11.49 -1.40 12.74
CA VAL A 157 11.05 -0.11 13.26
C VAL A 157 9.76 0.38 12.58
N ASN A 158 9.42 -0.15 11.40
CA ASN A 158 8.21 0.19 10.66
C ASN A 158 6.97 -0.62 11.07
N ILE A 159 7.11 -1.67 11.88
CA ILE A 159 5.98 -2.52 12.30
C ILE A 159 4.81 -1.70 12.89
N PRO A 160 5.03 -0.77 13.85
CA PRO A 160 3.94 0.05 14.37
C PRO A 160 3.29 0.92 13.29
N PHE A 161 4.07 1.42 12.34
CA PHE A 161 3.59 2.25 11.24
C PHE A 161 2.76 1.44 10.23
N TRP A 162 3.18 0.23 9.87
CA TRP A 162 2.38 -0.66 9.04
C TRP A 162 1.07 -1.03 9.72
N TRP A 163 1.09 -1.32 11.03
CA TRP A 163 -0.15 -1.59 11.75
C TRP A 163 -1.11 -0.39 11.73
N CYS A 164 -0.60 0.81 12.04
CA CYS A 164 -1.38 2.04 11.96
C CYS A 164 -1.91 2.30 10.55
N GLY A 165 -1.07 2.15 9.53
CA GLY A 165 -1.44 2.30 8.13
C GLY A 165 -2.54 1.33 7.72
N TYR A 166 -2.42 0.07 8.13
CA TYR A 166 -3.44 -0.95 7.93
C TYR A 166 -4.78 -0.52 8.52
N LYS A 167 -4.81 -0.09 9.78
CA LYS A 167 -6.05 0.36 10.45
C LYS A 167 -6.66 1.57 9.79
N ILE A 168 -5.84 2.54 9.36
CA ILE A 168 -6.30 3.74 8.66
C ILE A 168 -6.89 3.36 7.30
N ILE A 169 -6.20 2.52 6.52
CA ILE A 169 -6.69 2.03 5.23
C ILE A 169 -8.05 1.38 5.39
N VAL A 170 -8.22 0.45 6.34
CA VAL A 170 -9.51 -0.23 6.55
C VAL A 170 -10.59 0.78 6.90
N LYS A 171 -10.38 1.59 7.95
CA LYS A 171 -11.41 2.51 8.45
C LYS A 171 -11.77 3.58 7.42
N ALA A 172 -10.78 4.20 6.79
CA ALA A 172 -11.02 5.30 5.87
C ALA A 172 -11.54 4.83 4.51
N SER A 173 -11.14 3.65 4.02
CA SER A 173 -11.70 3.09 2.78
C SER A 173 -13.17 2.69 2.95
N ASP A 174 -13.56 2.21 4.13
CA ASP A 174 -14.97 1.91 4.45
C ASP A 174 -15.82 3.20 4.50
N VAL A 175 -15.27 4.28 5.10
CA VAL A 175 -15.92 5.61 5.08
C VAL A 175 -16.02 6.11 3.65
N LEU A 176 -14.93 6.04 2.88
CA LEU A 176 -14.87 6.47 1.48
C LEU A 176 -15.94 5.76 0.64
N TYR A 177 -16.12 4.46 0.88
CA TYR A 177 -17.13 3.62 0.25
C TYR A 177 -18.55 4.00 0.67
N SER A 178 -18.79 4.21 1.97
CA SER A 178 -20.13 4.56 2.49
C SER A 178 -20.66 5.88 1.94
N GLU A 179 -19.76 6.86 1.75
CA GLU A 179 -20.08 8.21 1.28
C GLU A 179 -19.57 8.47 -0.14
N TRP A 180 -19.51 7.41 -0.97
CA TRP A 180 -18.83 7.43 -2.28
C TRP A 180 -19.21 8.61 -3.18
N LYS A 181 -20.50 8.97 -3.23
CA LYS A 181 -20.97 10.09 -4.06
C LYS A 181 -20.36 11.41 -3.58
N LEU A 182 -20.45 11.69 -2.28
CA LEU A 182 -19.91 12.91 -1.68
C LEU A 182 -18.40 12.98 -1.87
N ASN A 183 -17.70 11.89 -1.56
CA ASN A 183 -16.24 11.85 -1.66
C ASN A 183 -15.75 11.99 -3.10
N PHE A 184 -16.43 11.36 -4.06
CA PHE A 184 -16.12 11.52 -5.47
C PHE A 184 -16.36 12.95 -5.94
N THR A 185 -17.45 13.59 -5.51
CA THR A 185 -17.72 15.01 -5.79
C THR A 185 -16.63 15.91 -5.20
N ILE A 186 -16.21 15.69 -3.95
CA ILE A 186 -15.12 16.46 -3.33
C ILE A 186 -13.82 16.26 -4.12
N ALA A 187 -13.46 15.02 -4.47
CA ALA A 187 -12.26 14.73 -5.24
C ALA A 187 -12.28 15.42 -6.62
N LEU A 188 -13.42 15.38 -7.32
CA LEU A 188 -13.59 16.07 -8.60
C LEU A 188 -13.44 17.59 -8.45
N LEU A 189 -14.05 18.18 -7.42
CA LEU A 189 -13.91 19.61 -7.13
C LEU A 189 -12.45 19.99 -6.83
N MET A 190 -11.72 19.18 -6.06
CA MET A 190 -10.30 19.42 -5.79
C MET A 190 -9.47 19.39 -7.08
N VAL A 191 -9.72 18.43 -7.97
CA VAL A 191 -9.03 18.37 -9.28
C VAL A 191 -9.37 19.60 -10.12
N ILE A 192 -10.63 20.01 -10.19
CA ILE A 192 -11.03 21.22 -10.93
C ILE A 192 -10.32 22.45 -10.37
N ILE A 193 -10.32 22.64 -9.05
CA ILE A 193 -9.64 23.76 -8.39
C ILE A 193 -8.14 23.75 -8.68
N LEU A 194 -7.50 22.58 -8.61
CA LEU A 194 -6.07 22.46 -8.92
C LEU A 194 -5.78 22.72 -10.40
N VAL A 195 -6.61 22.27 -11.33
CA VAL A 195 -6.39 22.46 -12.77
C VAL A 195 -6.70 23.90 -13.21
N TRP A 196 -7.65 24.57 -12.55
CA TRP A 196 -8.08 25.94 -12.89
C TRP A 196 -7.39 27.03 -12.05
N GLY A 197 -6.75 26.65 -10.94
CA GLY A 197 -5.99 27.56 -10.07
C GLY A 197 -4.55 27.78 -10.53
N PHE A 198 -4.11 27.10 -11.59
CA PHE A 198 -2.85 27.29 -12.32
C PHE A 198 -3.15 27.63 -13.79
#